data_AF-A0A3M1TDJ1-F1
#
_entry.id   AF-A0A3M1TDJ1-F1
#
_cell.length_a   1.000
_cell.length_b   1.000
_cell.length_c   1.000
_cell.angle_alpha   90.00
_cell.angle_beta   90.00
_cell.angle_gamma   90.00
#
_symmetry.space_group_name_H-M   'P 1'
#
loop_
_entity.id
_entity.type
_entity.pdbx_description
1 polymer ?
#
loop_
_entity_poly.entity_id
_entity_poly.type
_entity_poly.pdbx_seq_one_letter_code
_entity_poly.pdbx_strand_id
1 'polypeptide(L)'
;MRIRERPGVRRACPLCFEGIGWEPRYRCPGCGVDYHAECAGELGGCGTLGCARNGCGPHGPASLAQIRRHLATVARDGGGGAPTPPPGTLYEDERAAVIREALLARRARLIAAHRARIAFERARRRNAFLRALGSSLLLLVLFALIVAKALAVAS
;
A
#
# COMPACT_ATOMS: atom_id res chain seq x y z
N MET A 1 -5.20 27.00 -14.64
CA MET A 1 -4.86 26.26 -13.40
C MET A 1 -3.42 25.78 -13.51
N ARG A 2 -2.46 26.41 -12.80
CA ARG A 2 -1.05 25.99 -12.81
C ARG A 2 -0.81 25.10 -11.59
N ILE A 3 -0.63 23.80 -11.82
CA ILE A 3 -0.32 22.82 -10.78
C ILE A 3 1.11 23.13 -10.30
N ARG A 4 1.24 23.60 -9.06
CA ARG A 4 2.54 23.71 -8.40
C ARG A 4 2.93 22.32 -7.90
N GLU A 5 3.97 21.75 -8.47
CA GLU A 5 4.58 20.52 -7.96
C GLU A 5 5.08 20.77 -6.54
N ARG A 6 4.67 19.90 -5.60
CA ARG A 6 5.02 20.02 -4.18
C ARG A 6 6.44 19.47 -3.99
N PRO A 7 7.44 20.30 -3.62
CA PRO A 7 8.79 19.80 -3.42
C PRO A 7 8.85 18.98 -2.12
N GLY A 8 9.42 17.79 -2.20
CA GLY A 8 9.75 16.96 -1.03
C GLY A 8 8.87 15.75 -0.77
N VAL A 9 8.10 15.25 -1.76
CA VAL A 9 7.48 13.92 -1.61
C VAL A 9 8.59 12.89 -1.58
N ARG A 10 8.87 12.34 -0.38
CA ARG A 10 9.74 11.18 -0.18
C ARG A 10 9.40 10.17 -1.26
N ARG A 11 10.39 9.78 -2.08
CA ARG A 11 10.18 8.87 -3.22
C ARG A 11 9.63 7.56 -2.64
N ALA A 12 8.34 7.31 -2.82
CA ALA A 12 7.72 6.07 -2.39
C ALA A 12 7.81 5.05 -3.53
N CYS A 13 8.09 3.80 -3.19
CA CYS A 13 8.13 2.71 -4.15
C CYS A 13 6.71 2.50 -4.70
N PRO A 14 6.48 2.58 -6.03
CA PRO A 14 5.14 2.40 -6.60
C PRO A 14 4.55 1.01 -6.41
N LEU A 15 5.37 0.02 -6.01
CA LEU A 15 4.98 -1.37 -5.89
C LEU A 15 4.46 -1.69 -4.48
N CYS A 16 5.22 -1.32 -3.45
CA CYS A 16 4.86 -1.56 -2.05
C CYS A 16 4.29 -0.32 -1.35
N PHE A 17 4.38 0.87 -1.95
CA PHE A 17 3.97 2.18 -1.42
C PHE A 17 4.74 2.63 -0.17
N GLU A 18 5.83 1.96 0.16
CA GLU A 18 6.71 2.33 1.26
C GLU A 18 7.78 3.34 0.81
N GLY A 19 8.32 4.09 1.76
CA GLY A 19 9.37 5.08 1.48
C GLY A 19 10.65 4.40 1.01
N ILE A 20 11.18 4.85 -0.13
CA ILE A 20 12.51 4.47 -0.60
C ILE A 20 13.48 5.32 0.22
N GLY A 21 13.96 4.74 1.32
CA GLY A 21 14.93 5.36 2.20
C GLY A 21 16.33 5.38 1.58
N TRP A 22 17.32 4.91 2.36
CA TRP A 22 18.73 4.84 1.96
C TRP A 22 19.16 3.45 1.45
N GLU A 23 18.24 2.49 1.43
CA GLU A 23 18.46 1.13 0.96
C GLU A 23 18.85 1.06 -0.53
N PRO A 24 19.44 -0.07 -0.99
CA PRO A 24 19.72 -0.28 -2.40
C PRO A 24 18.44 -0.10 -3.23
N ARG A 25 18.44 0.98 -4.01
CA ARG A 25 17.35 1.35 -4.90
C ARG A 25 17.66 0.92 -6.31
N TYR A 26 16.69 0.29 -6.95
CA TYR A 26 16.71 0.11 -8.39
C TYR A 26 16.05 1.34 -9.03
N ARG A 27 16.80 2.05 -9.88
CA ARG A 27 16.25 3.12 -10.69
C ARG A 27 16.00 2.60 -12.09
N CYS A 28 14.76 2.66 -12.55
CA CYS A 28 14.43 2.20 -13.88
C CYS A 28 15.13 3.06 -14.93
N PRO A 29 15.91 2.48 -15.88
CA PRO A 29 16.58 3.24 -16.93
C PRO A 29 15.60 3.83 -17.96
N GLY A 30 14.36 3.32 -18.02
CA GLY A 30 13.33 3.76 -18.95
C GLY A 30 12.49 4.94 -18.49
N CYS A 31 11.89 4.83 -17.31
CA CYS A 31 10.99 5.86 -16.77
C CYS A 31 11.64 6.69 -15.65
N GLY A 32 12.85 6.33 -15.19
CA GLY A 32 13.59 7.07 -14.15
C GLY A 32 13.02 6.94 -12.73
N VAL A 33 11.97 6.13 -12.55
CA VAL A 33 11.31 5.87 -11.26
C VAL A 33 12.20 4.98 -10.39
N ASP A 34 12.23 5.29 -9.09
CA ASP A 34 12.97 4.51 -8.10
C ASP A 34 12.06 3.43 -7.49
N TYR A 35 12.65 2.28 -7.17
CA TYR A 35 12.04 1.14 -6.50
C TYR A 35 13.00 0.57 -5.46
N HIS A 36 12.50 -0.20 -4.51
CA HIS A 36 13.34 -1.13 -3.74
C HIS A 36 13.91 -2.19 -4.69
N ALA A 37 15.18 -2.57 -4.51
CA ALA A 37 15.82 -3.59 -5.34
C ALA A 37 15.06 -4.93 -5.33
N GLU A 38 14.56 -5.33 -4.16
CA GLU A 38 13.75 -6.54 -3.98
C GLU A 38 12.42 -6.46 -4.74
N CYS A 39 11.67 -5.36 -4.59
CA CYS A 39 10.41 -5.15 -5.31
C CYS A 39 10.61 -5.16 -6.83
N ALA A 40 11.72 -4.62 -7.32
CA ALA A 40 12.06 -4.66 -8.75
C ALA A 40 12.42 -6.10 -9.22
N GLY A 41 13.09 -6.87 -8.36
CA GLY A 41 13.47 -8.26 -8.63
C GLY A 41 12.27 -9.21 -8.70
N GLU A 42 11.32 -9.10 -7.77
CA GLU A 42 10.14 -9.97 -7.71
C GLU A 42 9.23 -9.87 -8.94
N LEU A 43 9.13 -8.67 -9.52
CA LEU A 43 8.31 -8.41 -10.71
C LEU A 43 9.09 -8.57 -12.02
N GLY A 44 10.41 -8.80 -11.96
CA GLY A 44 11.28 -8.88 -13.12
C GLY A 44 11.55 -7.54 -13.82
N GLY A 45 11.02 -6.42 -13.31
CA GLY A 45 11.24 -5.09 -13.90
C GLY A 45 10.23 -4.01 -13.48
N CYS A 46 10.14 -2.98 -14.32
CA CYS A 46 9.34 -1.78 -14.10
C CYS A 46 7.85 -2.00 -14.44
N GLY A 47 6.97 -1.90 -13.45
CA GLY A 47 5.50 -2.02 -13.63
C GLY A 47 4.74 -0.71 -13.82
N THR A 48 5.41 0.42 -14.02
CA THR A 48 4.71 1.72 -14.17
C THR A 48 4.24 1.98 -15.60
N LEU A 49 3.10 2.66 -15.74
CA LEU A 49 2.58 3.10 -17.04
C LEU A 49 3.59 3.94 -17.85
N GLY A 50 4.55 4.59 -17.18
CA GLY A 50 5.65 5.31 -17.83
C GLY A 50 6.60 4.42 -18.63
N CYS A 51 6.79 3.16 -18.22
CA CYS A 51 7.64 2.20 -18.93
C CYS A 51 6.99 1.68 -20.22
N ALA A 52 5.68 1.44 -20.22
CA ALA A 52 4.91 1.09 -21.43
C ALA A 52 4.98 2.18 -22.51
N ARG A 53 4.98 3.46 -22.10
CA ARG A 53 5.09 4.61 -23.03
C ARG A 53 6.52 4.85 -23.53
N ASN A 54 7.53 4.44 -22.77
CA ASN A 54 8.95 4.63 -23.10
C ASN A 54 9.61 3.36 -23.69
N GLY A 55 8.83 2.36 -24.11
CA GLY A 55 9.34 1.15 -24.75
C GLY A 55 10.17 0.24 -23.84
N CYS A 56 10.09 0.43 -22.53
CA CYS A 56 10.78 -0.40 -21.55
C CYS A 56 9.79 -1.46 -21.09
N GLY A 57 9.85 -2.64 -21.69
CA GLY A 57 9.00 -3.77 -21.29
C GLY A 57 9.32 -4.27 -19.87
N PRO A 58 8.57 -5.26 -19.38
CA PRO A 58 8.73 -5.84 -18.04
C PRO A 58 10.10 -6.49 -17.80
N HIS A 59 11.02 -6.51 -18.78
CA HIS A 59 12.36 -7.10 -18.70
C HIS A 59 13.51 -6.10 -18.96
N GLY A 60 13.27 -4.80 -18.78
CA GLY A 60 14.26 -3.76 -19.08
C GLY A 60 14.27 -3.36 -20.57
N PRO A 61 15.21 -2.51 -21.01
CA PRO A 61 15.26 -2.09 -22.41
C PRO A 61 15.68 -3.29 -23.27
N ALA A 62 14.72 -4.00 -23.84
CA ALA A 62 15.00 -4.86 -24.97
C ALA A 62 15.48 -3.93 -26.09
N SER A 63 16.79 -3.88 -26.32
CA SER A 63 17.36 -3.14 -27.45
C SER A 63 16.61 -3.53 -28.74
N LEU A 64 16.43 -2.61 -29.68
CA LEU A 64 15.82 -2.93 -30.98
C LEU A 64 16.51 -4.11 -31.67
N ALA A 65 17.80 -4.33 -31.40
CA ALA A 65 18.55 -5.50 -31.85
C ALA A 65 18.06 -6.81 -31.21
N GLN A 66 17.67 -6.80 -29.95
CA GLN A 66 17.09 -7.95 -29.24
C GLN A 66 15.66 -8.24 -29.72
N ILE A 67 14.85 -7.21 -29.94
CA ILE A 67 13.51 -7.33 -30.54
C ILE A 67 13.62 -7.91 -31.96
N ARG A 68 14.53 -7.39 -32.79
CA ARG A 68 14.80 -7.93 -34.14
C ARG A 68 15.24 -9.38 -34.12
N ARG A 69 16.16 -9.76 -33.22
CA ARG A 69 16.61 -11.15 -33.09
C ARG A 69 15.47 -12.08 -32.71
N HIS A 70 14.63 -11.67 -31.75
CA HIS A 70 13.49 -12.46 -31.31
C HIS A 70 12.44 -12.63 -32.43
N LEU A 71 12.10 -11.55 -33.14
CA LEU A 71 11.20 -11.61 -34.30
C LEU A 71 11.79 -12.45 -35.44
N ALA A 72 13.11 -12.41 -35.66
CA ALA A 72 13.78 -13.23 -36.66
C ALA A 72 13.76 -14.74 -36.31
N THR A 73 13.85 -15.10 -35.03
CA THR A 73 13.65 -16.49 -34.57
C THR A 73 12.20 -16.94 -34.76
N VAL A 74 11.22 -16.13 -34.35
CA VAL A 74 9.78 -16.44 -34.53
C VAL A 74 9.40 -16.57 -36.01
N ALA A 75 10.02 -15.78 -36.89
CA ALA A 75 9.81 -15.89 -38.34
C ALA A 75 10.46 -17.14 -38.96
N ARG A 76 11.58 -17.64 -38.40
CA ARG A 76 12.23 -18.88 -38.86
C ARG A 76 11.49 -20.13 -38.46
N ASP A 77 10.84 -20.11 -37.30
CA ASP A 77 10.18 -21.28 -36.73
C ASP A 77 8.76 -21.50 -37.29
N GLY A 78 8.34 -20.72 -38.29
CA GLY A 78 7.05 -20.91 -38.98
C GLY A 78 5.87 -20.78 -38.02
N GLY A 79 5.47 -19.54 -37.73
CA GLY A 79 4.35 -19.23 -36.84
C GLY A 79 3.12 -20.11 -37.06
N GLY A 80 2.85 -20.97 -36.09
CA GLY A 80 1.67 -21.85 -36.09
C GLY A 80 1.38 -22.53 -34.74
N GLY A 81 2.36 -22.63 -33.84
CA GLY A 81 2.15 -23.09 -32.48
C GLY A 81 2.25 -21.93 -31.50
N ALA A 82 1.19 -21.68 -30.73
CA ALA A 82 1.34 -20.91 -29.50
C ALA A 82 2.50 -21.52 -28.69
N PRO A 83 3.50 -20.73 -28.23
CA PRO A 83 4.59 -21.28 -27.44
C PRO A 83 3.98 -22.00 -26.23
N THR A 84 4.20 -23.30 -26.12
CA THR A 84 3.88 -24.01 -24.90
C THR A 84 4.71 -23.37 -23.79
N PRO A 85 4.07 -22.84 -22.73
CA PRO A 85 4.79 -22.20 -21.65
C PRO A 85 5.84 -23.16 -21.08
N PRO A 86 7.06 -22.70 -20.76
CA PRO A 86 8.06 -23.55 -20.14
C PRO A 86 7.49 -24.14 -18.83
N PRO A 87 7.83 -25.40 -18.49
CA PRO A 87 7.34 -26.02 -17.26
C PRO A 87 7.71 -25.16 -16.06
N GLY A 88 6.70 -24.80 -15.25
CA GLY A 88 6.84 -23.91 -14.09
C GLY A 88 6.28 -22.49 -14.28
N THR A 89 5.85 -22.10 -15.49
CA THR A 89 5.06 -20.87 -15.65
C THR A 89 3.57 -21.19 -15.54
N LEU A 90 2.91 -20.67 -14.50
CA LEU A 90 1.46 -20.70 -14.35
C LEU A 90 0.80 -20.15 -15.62
N TYR A 91 -0.21 -20.86 -16.14
CA TYR A 91 -1.03 -20.38 -17.25
C TYR A 91 -1.71 -19.04 -16.86
N GLU A 92 -2.07 -18.22 -17.84
CA GLU A 92 -2.72 -16.91 -17.61
C GLU A 92 -3.94 -17.02 -16.66
N ASP A 93 -4.71 -18.11 -16.78
CA ASP A 93 -5.86 -18.38 -15.92
C ASP A 93 -5.48 -18.68 -14.47
N GLU A 94 -4.38 -19.41 -14.25
CA GLU A 94 -3.86 -19.71 -12.91
C GLU A 94 -3.23 -18.46 -12.27
N ARG A 95 -2.50 -17.65 -13.05
CA ARG A 95 -2.01 -16.34 -12.58
C ARG A 95 -3.15 -15.42 -12.18
N ALA A 96 -4.21 -15.37 -12.99
CA ALA A 96 -5.40 -14.57 -12.69
C ALA A 96 -6.10 -15.04 -11.41
N ALA A 97 -6.13 -16.35 -11.13
CA ALA A 97 -6.67 -16.89 -9.88
C ALA A 97 -5.85 -16.46 -8.67
N VAL A 98 -4.51 -16.60 -8.72
CA VAL A 98 -3.61 -16.20 -7.62
C VAL A 98 -3.71 -14.70 -7.35
N ILE A 99 -3.73 -13.86 -8.39
CA ILE A 99 -3.89 -12.40 -8.24
C ILE A 99 -5.24 -12.07 -7.60
N ARG A 100 -6.32 -12.74 -8.02
CA ARG A 100 -7.66 -12.51 -7.48
C ARG A 100 -7.73 -12.89 -5.99
N GLU A 101 -7.14 -14.03 -5.62
CA GLU A 101 -7.07 -14.47 -4.23
C GLU A 101 -6.27 -13.50 -3.36
N ALA A 102 -5.11 -13.04 -3.85
CA ALA A 102 -4.29 -12.05 -3.17
C ALA A 102 -5.04 -10.71 -2.97
N LEU A 103 -5.79 -10.26 -3.98
CA LEU A 103 -6.61 -9.05 -3.90
C LEU A 103 -7.77 -9.20 -2.90
N LEU A 104 -8.43 -10.36 -2.87
CA LEU A 104 -9.49 -10.65 -1.90
C LEU A 104 -8.95 -10.67 -0.46
N ALA A 105 -7.80 -11.32 -0.24
CA ALA A 105 -7.11 -11.33 1.05
C ALA A 105 -6.74 -9.92 1.50
N ARG A 106 -6.18 -9.10 0.59
CA ARG A 106 -5.85 -7.69 0.87
C ARG A 106 -7.10 -6.88 1.23
N ARG A 107 -8.19 -7.05 0.50
CA ARG A 107 -9.47 -6.38 0.78
C ARG A 107 -10.03 -6.76 2.15
N ALA A 108 -9.97 -8.05 2.52
CA ALA A 108 -10.42 -8.53 3.82
C ALA A 108 -9.62 -7.87 4.97
N ARG A 109 -8.29 -7.78 4.85
CA ARG A 109 -7.43 -7.11 5.83
C ARG A 109 -7.78 -5.64 6.00
N LEU A 110 -8.04 -4.92 4.89
CA LEU A 110 -8.43 -3.50 4.94
C LEU A 110 -9.78 -3.30 5.63
N ILE A 111 -10.77 -4.14 5.34
CA ILE A 111 -12.08 -4.08 6.00
C ILE A 111 -11.95 -4.35 7.50
N ALA A 112 -11.16 -5.36 7.89
CA ALA A 112 -10.90 -5.68 9.30
C ALA A 112 -10.21 -4.51 10.02
N ALA A 113 -9.18 -3.91 9.42
CA ALA A 113 -8.48 -2.76 9.98
C ALA A 113 -9.40 -1.54 10.14
N HIS A 114 -10.28 -1.29 9.16
CA HIS A 114 -11.25 -0.20 9.24
C HIS A 114 -12.27 -0.42 10.36
N ARG A 115 -12.80 -1.64 10.48
CA ARG A 115 -13.71 -2.01 11.59
C ARG A 115 -13.03 -1.89 12.95
N ALA A 116 -11.76 -2.29 13.07
CA ALA A 116 -10.99 -2.14 14.29
C ALA A 116 -10.80 -0.66 14.70
N ARG A 117 -10.54 0.24 13.73
CA ARG A 117 -10.47 1.69 13.98
C ARG A 117 -11.80 2.25 14.50
N ILE A 118 -12.91 1.91 13.85
CA ILE A 118 -14.25 2.34 14.31
C ILE A 118 -14.53 1.83 15.73
N ALA A 119 -14.21 0.56 16.02
CA ALA A 119 -14.40 -0.03 17.34
C ALA A 119 -13.54 0.69 18.39
N PHE A 120 -12.28 0.98 18.09
CA PHE A 120 -11.38 1.72 18.95
C PHE A 120 -11.89 3.15 19.24
N GLU A 121 -12.36 3.86 18.23
CA GLU A 121 -12.95 5.20 18.41
C GLU A 121 -14.20 5.17 19.29
N ARG A 122 -15.07 4.17 19.11
CA ARG A 122 -16.24 3.97 19.97
C ARG A 122 -15.83 3.68 21.42
N ALA A 123 -14.84 2.81 21.63
CA ALA A 123 -14.30 2.53 22.96
C ALA A 123 -13.67 3.77 23.60
N ARG A 124 -12.93 4.58 22.83
CA ARG A 124 -12.33 5.83 23.29
C ARG A 124 -13.40 6.83 23.72
N ARG A 125 -14.49 6.99 22.95
CA ARG A 125 -15.62 7.85 23.33
C ARG A 125 -16.34 7.35 24.60
N ARG A 126 -16.56 6.04 24.73
CA ARG A 126 -17.13 5.45 25.96
C ARG A 126 -16.25 5.70 27.18
N ASN A 127 -14.93 5.51 27.06
CA ASN A 127 -14.00 5.77 28.16
C ASN A 127 -13.92 7.26 28.52
N ALA A 128 -13.97 8.16 27.52
CA ALA A 128 -14.05 9.60 27.77
C ALA A 128 -15.32 9.97 28.54
N PHE A 129 -16.47 9.39 28.15
CA PHE A 129 -17.75 9.61 28.83
C PHE A 129 -17.73 9.11 30.28
N LEU A 130 -17.21 7.90 30.52
CA LEU A 130 -17.08 7.35 31.88
C LEU A 130 -16.16 8.21 32.77
N ARG A 131 -15.06 8.73 32.23
CA ARG A 131 -14.19 9.67 32.96
C ARG A 131 -14.88 10.99 33.29
N ALA A 132 -15.68 11.51 32.36
CA ALA A 132 -16.47 12.72 32.60
C ALA A 132 -17.51 12.50 33.71
N LEU A 133 -18.25 11.39 33.67
CA LEU A 133 -19.20 11.03 34.72
C LEU A 133 -18.52 10.86 36.09
N GLY A 134 -17.39 10.16 36.15
CA GLY A 134 -16.63 10.00 37.38
C GLY A 134 -16.16 11.34 37.96
N SER A 135 -15.73 12.26 37.10
CA SER A 135 -15.32 13.61 37.52
C SER A 135 -16.50 14.43 38.06
N SER A 136 -17.66 14.37 37.40
CA SER A 136 -18.88 15.06 37.87
C SER A 136 -19.37 14.50 39.21
N LEU A 137 -19.36 13.18 39.38
CA LEU A 137 -19.72 12.53 40.65
C LEU A 137 -18.79 12.95 41.79
N LEU A 138 -17.47 12.99 41.54
CA LEU A 138 -16.49 13.46 42.53
C LEU A 138 -16.76 14.90 42.96
N LEU A 139 -17.07 15.80 42.01
CA LEU A 139 -17.40 17.19 42.29
C LEU A 139 -18.68 17.33 43.11
N LEU A 140 -19.73 16.54 42.82
CA LEU A 140 -20.97 16.54 43.59
C LEU A 140 -20.75 16.07 45.03
N VAL A 141 -19.93 15.01 45.23
CA VAL A 141 -19.59 14.52 46.57
C VAL A 141 -18.79 15.56 47.35
N LEU A 142 -17.78 16.18 46.73
CA LEU A 142 -17.00 17.25 47.35
C LEU A 142 -17.88 18.44 47.74
N PHE A 143 -18.78 18.86 46.85
CA PHE A 143 -19.72 19.94 47.12
C PHE A 143 -20.63 19.61 48.31
N ALA A 144 -21.21 18.40 48.36
CA ALA A 144 -22.04 17.95 49.47
C ALA A 144 -21.28 17.95 50.81
N LEU A 145 -20.02 17.51 50.82
CA LEU A 145 -19.18 17.55 52.03
C LEU A 145 -18.87 18.98 52.49
N ILE A 146 -18.61 19.90 51.56
CA ILE A 146 -18.37 21.32 51.87
C ILE A 146 -19.64 21.92 52.50
N VAL A 147 -20.81 21.68 51.90
CA VAL A 147 -22.10 22.18 52.43
C VAL A 147 -22.38 21.60 53.81
N ALA A 148 -22.21 20.29 54.01
CA ALA A 148 -22.40 19.65 55.31
C ALA A 148 -21.48 20.23 56.39
N LYS A 149 -20.21 20.47 56.04
CA LYS A 149 -19.24 21.09 56.96
C LYS A 149 -19.61 22.54 57.29
N ALA A 150 -20.08 23.32 56.32
CA ALA A 150 -20.52 24.70 56.55
C ALA A 150 -21.75 24.76 57.47
N LEU A 151 -22.71 23.86 57.28
CA LEU A 151 -23.88 23.75 58.14
C LEU A 151 -23.49 23.40 59.58
N ALA A 152 -22.56 22.46 59.78
CA ALA A 152 -22.10 22.04 61.10
C ALA A 152 -21.32 23.13 61.88
N VAL A 153 -20.72 24.11 61.19
CA VAL A 153 -20.05 25.27 61.83
C VAL A 153 -21.05 26.38 62.17
N ALA A 154 -22.18 26.42 61.47
CA ALA A 154 -23.23 27.42 61.69
C ALA A 154 -24.25 27.03 62.79
N SER A 155 -24.20 25.78 63.27
CA SER A 155 -25.03 25.25 64.36
C SER A 155 -24.26 25.25 65.68
#